data_AF-X1JIX8-F1
#
_entry.id   AF-X1JIX8-F1
#
_cell.length_a   1.000
_cell.length_b   1.000
_cell.length_c   1.000
_cell.angle_alpha   90.00
_cell.angle_beta   90.00
_cell.angle_gamma   90.00
#
_symmetry.space_group_name_H-M   'P 1'
#
loop_
_entity.id
_entity.type
_entity.pdbx_description
1 polymer ?
#
loop_
_entity_poly.entity_id
_entity_poly.type
_entity_poly.pdbx_seq_one_letter_code
_entity_poly.pdbx_strand_id
1 'polypeptide(L)'
;NRIVLCEDSIVRGTQLRNLTLVKLWDAGATEVHVRVACPPLMFPCIYNLSTRSADELAARRAIRDLDAEDAGDLTPCLDESTRQYRDMVEWIRRDIKATSLSYLTLEEMVGAIGLPHSDLCTYCWNGCRD
;
A
#
# COMPACT_ATOMS: atom_id res chain seq x y z
N ASN A 1 13.14 -1.28 -22.01
CA ASN A 1 13.77 -0.95 -20.71
C ASN A 1 12.87 -1.38 -19.57
N ARG A 2 13.32 -2.30 -18.72
CA ARG A 2 12.59 -2.74 -17.52
C ARG A 2 13.10 -1.99 -16.30
N ILE A 3 12.21 -1.37 -15.54
CA ILE A 3 12.56 -0.49 -14.41
C ILE A 3 11.95 -1.05 -13.14
N VAL A 4 12.74 -1.11 -12.07
CA VAL A 4 12.24 -1.31 -10.71
C VAL A 4 12.28 0.04 -10.00
N LEU A 5 11.13 0.50 -9.53
CA LEU A 5 10.97 1.74 -8.77
C LEU A 5 10.70 1.38 -7.32
N CYS A 6 11.58 1.82 -6.41
CA CYS A 6 11.39 1.66 -4.98
C CYS A 6 10.75 2.93 -4.41
N GLU A 7 9.62 2.78 -3.73
CA GLU A 7 8.91 3.85 -3.02
C GLU A 7 8.92 3.56 -1.52
N ASP A 8 8.92 4.60 -0.70
CA ASP A 8 8.84 4.45 0.75
C ASP A 8 7.43 3.98 1.17
N SER A 9 6.40 4.55 0.56
CA SER A 9 5.00 4.32 0.87
C SER A 9 4.08 4.70 -0.29
N ILE A 10 2.85 4.16 -0.28
CA ILE A 10 1.77 4.64 -1.14
C ILE A 10 0.61 5.09 -0.24
N VAL A 11 0.52 6.40 0.00
CA VAL A 11 -0.60 7.00 0.76
C VAL A 11 -1.84 7.11 -0.13
N ARG A 12 -1.84 8.08 -1.06
CA ARG A 12 -2.93 8.30 -2.04
C ARG A 12 -2.62 7.72 -3.42
N GLY A 13 -1.35 7.47 -3.73
CA GLY A 13 -0.87 7.05 -5.04
C GLY A 13 -0.91 8.11 -6.16
N THR A 14 -1.48 9.30 -5.90
CA THR A 14 -1.69 10.33 -6.93
C THR A 14 -0.40 10.87 -7.55
N GLN A 15 0.62 11.15 -6.75
CA GLN A 15 1.91 11.63 -7.23
C GLN A 15 2.64 10.56 -8.05
N LEU A 16 2.66 9.32 -7.54
CA LEU A 16 3.26 8.18 -8.23
C LEU A 16 2.59 7.94 -9.59
N ARG A 17 1.25 7.90 -9.63
CA ARG A 17 0.44 7.71 -10.83
C ARG A 17 0.59 8.83 -11.85
N ASN A 18 0.44 10.09 -11.42
CA ASN A 18 0.26 11.22 -12.34
C ASN A 18 1.57 11.87 -12.78
N LEU A 19 2.67 11.63 -12.05
CA LEU A 19 3.96 12.26 -12.34
C LEU A 19 5.05 11.22 -12.58
N THR A 20 5.41 10.42 -11.57
CA THR A 20 6.59 9.54 -11.65
C THR A 20 6.41 8.47 -12.72
N LEU A 21 5.32 7.70 -12.66
CA LEU A 21 5.08 6.62 -13.62
C LEU A 21 4.82 7.16 -15.04
N VAL A 22 4.06 8.25 -15.18
CA VAL A 22 3.87 8.93 -16.48
C VAL A 22 5.20 9.28 -17.12
N LYS A 23 6.13 9.90 -16.39
CA LYS A 23 7.45 10.25 -16.90
C LYS A 23 8.26 9.03 -17.34
N LEU A 24 8.21 7.94 -16.58
CA LEU A 24 8.91 6.71 -16.94
C LEU A 24 8.35 6.09 -18.23
N TRP A 25 7.02 6.08 -18.37
CA TRP A 25 6.35 5.61 -19.59
C TRP A 25 6.65 6.49 -20.79
N ASP A 26 6.55 7.81 -20.66
CA ASP A 26 6.84 8.79 -21.72
C ASP A 26 8.31 8.73 -22.16
N ALA A 27 9.22 8.33 -21.27
CA ALA A 27 10.63 8.10 -21.56
C ALA A 27 10.91 6.73 -22.24
N GLY A 28 9.88 5.95 -22.57
CA GLY A 28 10.01 4.68 -23.30
C GLY A 28 10.30 3.47 -22.41
N ALA A 29 9.90 3.48 -21.14
CA ALA A 29 9.90 2.26 -20.33
C ALA A 29 9.00 1.19 -20.97
N THR A 30 9.47 -0.06 -20.97
CA THR A 30 8.69 -1.22 -21.44
C THR A 30 7.97 -1.91 -20.29
N GLU A 31 8.56 -1.89 -19.10
CA GLU A 31 7.97 -2.41 -17.86
C GLU A 31 8.39 -1.53 -16.68
N VAL A 32 7.47 -1.25 -15.76
CA VAL A 32 7.75 -0.53 -14.51
C VAL A 32 7.18 -1.31 -13.33
N HIS A 33 8.07 -1.86 -12.51
CA HIS A 33 7.75 -2.67 -11.33
C HIS A 33 7.94 -1.84 -10.07
N VAL A 34 6.87 -1.60 -9.32
CA VAL A 34 6.91 -0.80 -8.09
C VAL A 34 7.11 -1.72 -6.88
N ARG A 35 8.05 -1.37 -6.01
CA ARG A 35 8.32 -2.05 -4.73
C ARG A 35 8.21 -1.03 -3.60
N VAL A 36 7.30 -1.28 -2.68
CA VAL A 36 7.01 -0.34 -1.59
C VAL A 36 7.64 -0.85 -0.31
N ALA A 37 8.44 -0.02 0.36
CA ALA A 37 9.22 -0.39 1.54
C ALA A 37 8.42 -0.41 2.86
N CYS A 38 7.10 -0.54 2.78
CA CYS A 38 6.21 -0.71 3.92
C CYS A 38 4.96 -1.52 3.51
N PRO A 39 4.18 -2.04 4.47
CA PRO A 39 2.85 -2.58 4.20
C PRO A 39 1.90 -1.51 3.64
N PRO A 40 0.79 -1.92 2.98
CA PRO A 40 -0.26 -0.99 2.60
C PRO A 40 -0.75 -0.16 3.79
N LEU A 41 -0.92 1.15 3.60
CA LEU A 41 -1.49 2.02 4.61
C LEU A 41 -3.01 1.84 4.64
N MET A 42 -3.52 1.30 5.74
CA MET A 42 -4.92 0.90 5.92
C MET A 42 -5.67 1.84 6.85
N PHE A 43 -4.97 2.46 7.81
CA PHE A 43 -5.58 3.30 8.83
C PHE A 43 -4.91 4.68 8.91
N PRO A 44 -5.69 5.77 9.11
CA PRO A 44 -5.12 7.08 9.36
C PRO A 44 -4.36 7.08 10.69
N CYS A 45 -3.21 7.75 10.73
CA CYS A 45 -2.37 7.80 11.92
C CYS A 45 -3.09 8.50 13.08
N ILE A 46 -3.21 7.81 14.22
CA ILE A 46 -3.80 8.37 15.46
C ILE A 46 -2.93 9.44 16.13
N TYR A 47 -1.65 9.53 15.76
CA TYR A 47 -0.71 10.56 16.19
C TYR A 47 -0.60 11.72 15.19
N ASN A 48 -1.54 11.81 14.24
CA ASN A 48 -1.76 12.94 13.35
C ASN A 48 -0.59 13.29 12.40
N LEU A 49 0.12 12.28 11.89
CA LEU A 49 1.35 12.48 11.11
C LEU A 49 1.15 12.83 9.62
N SER A 50 -0.04 12.74 9.01
CA SER A 50 -0.33 13.27 7.65
C SER A 50 -1.67 12.83 7.05
N THR A 51 -2.17 11.65 7.38
CA THR A 51 -3.38 11.08 6.75
C THR A 51 -4.64 11.52 7.47
N ARG A 52 -5.52 12.28 6.80
CA ARG A 52 -6.69 12.90 7.42
C ARG A 52 -7.96 12.04 7.41
N SER A 53 -8.09 11.10 6.48
CA SER A 53 -9.22 10.19 6.41
C SER A 53 -8.82 8.84 5.83
N ALA A 54 -9.54 7.79 6.21
CA ALA A 54 -9.33 6.46 5.63
C ALA A 54 -9.62 6.47 4.12
N ASP A 55 -10.61 7.22 3.66
CA ASP A 55 -11.03 7.25 2.26
C ASP A 55 -9.99 7.84 1.29
N GLU A 56 -9.01 8.58 1.80
CA GLU A 56 -7.88 9.06 0.99
C GLU A 56 -6.87 7.95 0.70
N LEU A 57 -6.79 6.90 1.53
CA LEU A 57 -5.79 5.85 1.38
C LEU A 57 -6.07 5.00 0.14
N ALA A 58 -5.03 4.75 -0.66
CA ALA A 58 -5.15 3.95 -1.89
C ALA A 58 -5.72 2.56 -1.61
N ALA A 59 -5.30 1.92 -0.52
CA ALA A 59 -5.81 0.63 -0.08
C ALA A 59 -7.30 0.67 0.30
N ARG A 60 -7.73 1.73 1.00
CA ARG A 60 -9.14 1.90 1.38
C ARG A 60 -10.04 2.21 0.19
N ARG A 61 -9.55 3.00 -0.77
CA ARG A 61 -10.22 3.19 -2.07
C ARG A 61 -10.39 1.87 -2.80
N ALA A 62 -9.32 1.06 -2.87
CA ALA A 62 -9.35 -0.24 -3.51
C ALA A 62 -10.41 -1.17 -2.90
N ILE A 63 -10.43 -1.29 -1.57
CA ILE A 63 -11.41 -2.13 -0.84
C ILE A 63 -12.85 -1.70 -1.13
N ARG A 64 -13.11 -0.40 -1.09
CA ARG A 64 -14.44 0.15 -1.37
C ARG A 64 -14.88 -0.11 -2.81
N ASP A 65 -13.99 0.09 -3.77
CA ASP A 65 -14.30 -0.04 -5.20
C ASP A 65 -14.40 -1.51 -5.66
N LEU A 66 -13.95 -2.46 -4.85
CA LEU A 66 -14.04 -3.90 -5.10
C LEU A 66 -15.33 -4.54 -4.55
N ASP A 67 -16.28 -3.74 -4.03
CA ASP A 67 -17.54 -4.21 -3.45
C ASP A 67 -17.33 -5.37 -2.45
N ALA A 68 -16.28 -5.28 -1.62
CA ALA A 68 -16.15 -6.20 -0.50
C ALA A 68 -17.35 -5.98 0.43
N GLU A 69 -18.34 -6.87 0.37
CA GLU A 69 -19.66 -6.82 1.04
C GLU A 69 -19.61 -6.65 2.58
N ASP A 70 -18.42 -6.57 3.18
CA ASP A 70 -18.20 -6.33 4.60
C ASP A 70 -17.37 -5.06 4.83
N ALA A 71 -17.97 -3.88 4.65
CA ALA A 71 -17.34 -2.60 4.99
C ALA A 71 -16.90 -2.47 6.47
N GLY A 72 -17.22 -3.46 7.31
CA GLY A 72 -16.82 -3.54 8.72
C GLY A 72 -15.55 -4.36 9.01
N ASP A 73 -15.30 -5.48 8.31
CA ASP A 73 -14.16 -6.36 8.62
C ASP A 73 -13.02 -6.21 7.60
N LEU A 74 -11.92 -5.60 8.04
CA LEU A 74 -10.74 -5.39 7.22
C LEU A 74 -9.73 -6.50 7.34
N THR A 75 -9.90 -7.42 8.29
CA THR A 75 -8.93 -8.48 8.61
C THR A 75 -8.47 -9.25 7.38
N PRO A 76 -9.35 -9.66 6.44
CA PRO A 76 -8.89 -10.34 5.23
C PRO A 76 -7.96 -9.46 4.38
N CYS A 77 -8.17 -8.15 4.33
CA CYS A 77 -7.33 -7.22 3.57
C CYS A 77 -6.01 -6.87 4.26
N LEU A 78 -5.76 -7.38 5.48
CA LEU A 78 -4.50 -7.22 6.22
C LEU A 78 -3.57 -8.44 6.06
N ASP A 79 -4.11 -9.57 5.65
CA ASP A 79 -3.38 -10.82 5.48
C ASP A 79 -3.06 -11.07 4.00
N GLU A 80 -1.77 -11.05 3.66
CA GLU A 80 -1.23 -11.24 2.32
C GLU A 80 -1.55 -12.59 1.67
N SER A 81 -1.90 -13.60 2.47
CA SER A 81 -2.28 -14.91 2.00
C SER A 81 -3.72 -14.95 1.44
N THR A 82 -4.53 -13.93 1.74
CA THR A 82 -5.93 -13.91 1.33
C THR A 82 -6.13 -13.44 -0.10
N ARG A 83 -7.29 -13.78 -0.67
CA ARG A 83 -7.69 -13.27 -1.98
C ARG A 83 -7.97 -11.76 -1.91
N GLN A 84 -8.54 -11.28 -0.82
CA GLN A 84 -8.92 -9.89 -0.61
C GLN A 84 -7.71 -8.96 -0.63
N TYR A 85 -6.62 -9.33 0.05
CA TYR A 85 -5.37 -8.57 -0.02
C TYR A 85 -4.79 -8.53 -1.44
N ARG A 86 -4.76 -9.68 -2.14
CA ARG A 86 -4.25 -9.74 -3.52
C ARG A 86 -5.08 -8.89 -4.48
N ASP A 87 -6.41 -8.96 -4.38
CA ASP A 87 -7.33 -8.17 -5.21
C ASP A 87 -7.16 -6.67 -4.91
N MET A 88 -6.99 -6.28 -3.64
CA MET A 88 -6.67 -4.91 -3.22
C MET A 88 -5.35 -4.42 -3.84
N VAL A 89 -4.26 -5.17 -3.72
CA VAL A 89 -2.95 -4.81 -4.29
C VAL A 89 -3.00 -4.74 -5.82
N GLU A 90 -3.69 -5.68 -6.46
CA GLU A 90 -3.87 -5.71 -7.92
C GLU A 90 -4.68 -4.49 -8.40
N TRP A 91 -5.69 -4.08 -7.64
CA TRP A 91 -6.42 -2.85 -7.93
C TRP A 91 -5.50 -1.63 -7.85
N ILE A 92 -4.68 -1.50 -6.80
CA ILE A 92 -3.76 -0.36 -6.63
C ILE A 92 -2.75 -0.34 -7.79
N ARG A 93 -2.19 -1.51 -8.15
CA ARG A 93 -1.27 -1.66 -9.28
C ARG A 93 -1.87 -1.10 -10.58
N ARG A 94 -3.15 -1.40 -10.84
CA ARG A 94 -3.89 -0.89 -12.02
C ARG A 94 -4.12 0.61 -11.93
N ASP A 95 -4.54 1.12 -10.77
CA ASP A 95 -4.82 2.55 -10.55
C ASP A 95 -3.58 3.41 -10.83
N ILE A 96 -2.41 2.97 -10.35
CA ILE A 96 -1.14 3.67 -10.57
C ILE A 96 -0.53 3.39 -11.96
N LYS A 97 -1.03 2.39 -12.70
CA LYS A 97 -0.50 1.95 -14.01
C LYS A 97 0.92 1.37 -13.95
N ALA A 98 1.21 0.56 -12.95
CA ALA A 98 2.46 -0.19 -12.85
C ALA A 98 2.34 -1.56 -13.53
N THR A 99 3.45 -2.11 -14.04
CA THR A 99 3.51 -3.49 -14.55
C THR A 99 3.33 -4.52 -13.43
N SER A 100 3.98 -4.30 -12.29
CA SER A 100 3.77 -5.10 -11.07
C SER A 100 3.89 -4.21 -9.84
N LEU A 101 3.25 -4.59 -8.75
CA LEU A 101 3.32 -3.92 -7.46
C LEU A 101 3.52 -4.98 -6.38
N SER A 102 4.40 -4.70 -5.44
CA SER A 102 4.58 -5.51 -4.22
C SER A 102 4.95 -4.58 -3.07
N TYR A 103 4.39 -4.89 -1.91
CA TYR A 103 4.65 -4.24 -0.65
C TYR A 103 5.52 -5.15 0.20
N LEU A 104 6.29 -4.55 1.10
CA LEU A 104 6.92 -5.25 2.22
C LEU A 104 5.83 -5.73 3.19
N THR A 105 6.00 -6.90 3.80
CA THR A 105 5.05 -7.40 4.79
C THR A 105 5.23 -6.68 6.14
N LEU A 106 4.25 -6.79 7.04
CA LEU A 106 4.38 -6.22 8.38
C LEU A 106 5.53 -6.88 9.15
N GLU A 107 5.64 -8.20 9.05
CA GLU A 107 6.69 -8.98 9.69
C GLU A 107 8.08 -8.60 9.16
N GLU A 108 8.20 -8.45 7.85
CA GLU A 108 9.44 -7.99 7.21
C GLU A 108 9.81 -6.57 7.63
N MET A 109 8.83 -5.66 7.74
CA MET A 109 9.05 -4.29 8.19
C MET A 109 9.54 -4.24 9.65
N VAL A 110 8.87 -4.96 10.55
CA VAL A 110 9.28 -5.06 11.97
C VAL A 110 10.66 -5.70 12.08
N GLY A 111 10.91 -6.78 11.33
CA GLY A 111 12.21 -7.43 11.26
C GLY A 111 13.33 -6.50 10.78
N ALA A 112 13.04 -5.62 9.80
CA ALA A 112 14.00 -4.65 9.29
C ALA A 112 14.31 -3.52 10.28
N ILE A 113 13.34 -3.10 11.11
CA ILE A 113 13.57 -2.09 12.16
C ILE A 113 14.45 -2.64 13.30
N GLY A 114 14.32 -3.93 13.61
CA GLY A 114 15.14 -4.60 14.63
C GLY A 114 14.71 -4.32 16.08
N LEU A 115 13.50 -3.78 16.28
CA LEU A 115 12.88 -3.61 17.60
C LEU A 115 11.78 -4.65 17.82
N PRO A 116 11.46 -5.01 19.08
CA PRO A 116 10.30 -5.84 19.37
C PRO A 116 9.02 -5.22 18.82
N HIS A 117 8.10 -6.04 18.32
CA HIS A 117 6.81 -5.56 17.82
C HIS A 117 6.04 -4.74 18.88
N SER A 118 6.16 -5.12 20.16
CA SER A 118 5.53 -4.40 21.30
C SER A 118 6.01 -2.96 21.49
N ASP A 119 7.16 -2.61 20.88
CA ASP A 119 7.79 -1.29 21.04
C ASP A 119 7.51 -0.41 19.81
N LEU A 120 6.72 -0.92 18.86
CA LEU A 120 6.45 -0.28 17.58
C LEU A 120 4.95 -0.01 17.42
N CYS A 121 4.61 1.24 17.12
CA CYS A 121 3.27 1.56 16.65
C CYS A 121 3.09 1.03 15.22
N THR A 122 2.23 0.03 15.05
CA THR A 122 1.87 -0.54 13.75
C THR A 122 0.49 -0.11 13.26
N TYR A 123 -0.17 0.81 13.98
CA TYR A 123 -1.57 1.17 13.77
C TYR A 123 -1.91 1.51 12.32
N CYS A 124 -1.04 2.24 11.61
CA CYS A 124 -1.27 2.64 10.22
C CYS A 124 -1.45 1.44 9.27
N TRP A 125 -0.89 0.28 9.61
CA TRP A 125 -0.93 -0.94 8.81
C TRP A 125 -2.01 -1.89 9.27
N ASN A 126 -2.13 -2.16 10.59
CA ASN A 126 -3.00 -3.21 11.12
C ASN A 126 -4.13 -2.72 12.05
N GLY A 127 -4.15 -1.43 12.40
CA GLY A 127 -5.17 -0.86 13.30
C GLY A 127 -5.00 -1.24 14.78
N CYS A 128 -3.96 -2.01 15.13
CA CYS A 128 -3.65 -2.38 16.51
C CYS A 128 -3.03 -1.19 17.27
N ARG A 129 -3.39 -1.07 18.56
CA ARG A 129 -2.90 -0.02 19.47
C ARG A 129 -1.92 -0.56 20.52
N ASP A 130 -1.32 -1.70 20.22
CA ASP A 130 -0.42 -2.42 21.13
C ASP A 130 0.76 -1.54 21.58
#